data_AF-A0A1R1LWR3-F1
#
_entry.id   AF-A0A1R1LWR3-F1
#
_cell.length_a   1.000
_cell.length_b   1.000
_cell.length_c   1.000
_cell.angle_alpha   90.00
_cell.angle_beta   90.00
_cell.angle_gamma   90.00
#
_symmetry.space_group_name_H-M   'P 1'
#
loop_
_entity.id
_entity.type
_entity.pdbx_description
1 polymer ?
#
loop_
_entity_poly.entity_id
_entity_poly.type
_entity_poly.pdbx_seq_one_letter_code
_entity_poly.pdbx_strand_id
1 'polypeptide(L)'
;MGAANSLISRWIPNTMYGLDVEEAGNIHDYMYHVGRTIEDKAEADRTFLNNMLRLINDRGGLLAPLRRRRALKYYEAVVYFGGPAFWANSEMLAVT
;
A
#
# COMPACT_ATOMS: atom_id res chain seq x y z
N MET A 1 1.63 -7.47 -3.23
CA MET A 1 1.14 -6.65 -2.10
C MET A 1 -0.04 -7.30 -1.42
N GLY A 2 -0.13 -7.16 -0.11
CA GLY A 2 -1.16 -7.64 0.78
C GLY A 2 -0.59 -8.37 1.99
N ALA A 3 -0.83 -7.82 3.17
CA ALA A 3 -0.76 -8.51 4.45
C ALA A 3 -1.32 -9.94 4.32
N ALA A 4 -0.51 -10.90 4.74
CA ALA A 4 -0.82 -12.32 4.67
C ALA A 4 -2.25 -12.59 5.21
N ASN A 5 -3.10 -13.16 4.35
CA ASN A 5 -4.48 -13.62 4.56
C ASN A 5 -5.67 -12.69 4.27
N SER A 6 -5.51 -11.51 3.65
CA SER A 6 -6.68 -10.86 3.05
C SER A 6 -6.94 -11.38 1.63
N LEU A 7 -8.09 -12.03 1.38
CA LEU A 7 -8.53 -12.48 0.04
C LEU A 7 -8.50 -11.36 -1.03
N ILE A 8 -8.44 -10.10 -0.60
CA ILE A 8 -8.42 -8.89 -1.41
C ILE A 8 -7.02 -8.60 -1.99
N SER A 9 -5.95 -9.01 -1.30
CA SER A 9 -4.54 -8.84 -1.72
C SER A 9 -4.25 -9.34 -3.13
N ARG A 10 -4.82 -10.49 -3.48
CA ARG A 10 -4.64 -11.17 -4.76
C ARG A 10 -5.23 -10.41 -5.95
N TRP A 11 -6.13 -9.45 -5.69
CA TRP A 11 -6.85 -8.70 -6.72
C TRP A 11 -6.33 -7.28 -6.90
N ILE A 12 -5.36 -6.84 -6.09
CA ILE A 12 -4.69 -5.56 -6.26
C ILE A 12 -3.50 -5.78 -7.19
N PRO A 13 -3.51 -5.22 -8.42
CA PRO A 13 -2.40 -5.38 -9.34
C PRO A 13 -1.09 -4.83 -8.75
N ASN A 14 -0.01 -5.61 -8.84
CA ASN A 14 1.35 -5.16 -8.54
C ASN A 14 1.89 -4.14 -9.57
N THR A 15 1.10 -3.79 -10.59
CA THR A 15 1.54 -2.88 -11.66
C THR A 15 0.58 -1.72 -11.88
N MET A 16 1.15 -0.56 -12.24
CA MET A 16 0.43 0.63 -12.69
C MET A 16 0.77 0.95 -14.14
N TYR A 17 -0.08 0.49 -15.05
CA TYR A 17 0.12 0.63 -16.50
C TYR A 17 1.51 0.10 -16.91
N GLY A 18 1.82 -1.13 -16.50
CA GLY A 18 3.10 -1.80 -16.80
C GLY A 18 4.31 -1.32 -15.98
N LEU A 19 4.17 -0.32 -15.09
CA LEU A 19 5.20 -0.01 -14.10
C LEU A 19 4.99 -0.91 -12.88
N ASP A 20 6.00 -1.69 -12.53
CA ASP A 20 6.02 -2.47 -11.29
C ASP A 20 6.09 -1.55 -10.07
N VAL A 21 5.18 -1.77 -9.13
CA VAL A 21 5.09 -1.05 -7.85
C VAL A 21 5.13 -2.01 -6.66
N GLU A 22 5.37 -3.31 -6.85
CA GLU A 22 5.31 -4.34 -5.81
C GLU A 22 6.09 -3.97 -4.55
N GLU A 23 7.31 -3.46 -4.72
CA GLU A 23 8.17 -3.07 -3.60
C GLU A 23 7.55 -1.98 -2.71
N ALA A 24 6.83 -1.02 -3.30
CA ALA A 24 6.15 0.01 -2.52
C ALA A 24 5.09 -0.59 -1.59
N GLY A 25 4.47 -1.68 -2.01
CA GLY A 25 3.46 -2.37 -1.22
C GLY A 25 4.01 -3.37 -0.25
N ASN A 26 5.11 -4.06 -0.56
CA ASN A 26 5.80 -4.90 0.41
C ASN A 26 6.19 -4.08 1.66
N ILE A 27 6.66 -2.84 1.45
CA ILE A 27 6.93 -1.89 2.53
C ILE A 27 5.64 -1.52 3.27
N HIS A 28 4.54 -1.23 2.56
CA HIS A 28 3.24 -0.92 3.16
C HIS A 28 2.72 -2.07 4.04
N ASP A 29 2.79 -3.31 3.53
CA ASP A 29 2.37 -4.51 4.24
C ASP A 29 3.21 -4.75 5.50
N TYR A 30 4.54 -4.53 5.42
CA TYR A 30 5.41 -4.61 6.57
C TYR A 30 5.05 -3.56 7.62
N MET A 31 4.81 -2.30 7.22
CA MET A 31 4.37 -1.25 8.13
C MET A 31 3.02 -1.57 8.78
N TYR A 32 2.09 -2.17 8.03
CA TYR A 32 0.83 -2.69 8.55
C TYR A 32 1.01 -3.86 9.52
N HIS A 33 2.04 -4.69 9.32
CA HIS A 33 2.32 -5.84 10.18
C HIS A 33 2.87 -5.42 11.54
N VAL A 34 3.76 -4.40 11.58
CA VAL A 34 4.40 -3.94 12.82
C VAL A 34 3.64 -2.83 13.53
N GLY A 35 2.84 -2.06 12.79
CA GLY A 35 2.09 -0.90 13.30
C GLY A 35 1.04 -1.27 14.34
N ARG A 36 0.81 -0.37 15.30
CA ARG A 36 -0.08 -0.59 16.46
C ARG A 36 -1.06 0.53 16.70
N THR A 37 -0.84 1.69 16.11
CA THR A 37 -1.63 2.89 16.31
C THR A 37 -2.26 3.36 15.00
N ILE A 38 -3.29 4.20 15.10
CA ILE A 38 -3.90 4.80 13.91
C ILE A 38 -2.92 5.74 13.19
N GLU A 39 -1.98 6.33 13.95
CA GLU A 39 -0.87 7.12 13.44
C GLU A 39 0.08 6.28 12.59
N ASP A 40 0.43 5.06 13.04
CA ASP A 40 1.27 4.13 12.25
C ASP A 40 0.60 3.75 10.93
N LYS A 41 -0.72 3.50 10.96
CA LYS A 41 -1.49 3.25 9.73
C LYS A 41 -1.41 4.46 8.79
N ALA A 42 -1.63 5.66 9.32
CA ALA A 42 -1.57 6.89 8.52
C ALA A 42 -0.17 7.16 7.97
N GLU A 43 0.89 6.79 8.70
CA GLU A 43 2.26 6.81 8.21
C GLU A 43 2.49 5.78 7.10
N ALA A 44 2.01 4.55 7.26
CA ALA A 44 2.09 3.50 6.24
C ALA A 44 1.42 3.93 4.94
N ASP A 45 0.18 4.44 5.01
CA ASP A 45 -0.58 4.87 3.84
C ASP A 45 0.12 6.02 3.08
N ARG A 46 0.66 7.01 3.81
CA ARG A 46 1.43 8.12 3.22
C ARG A 46 2.74 7.62 2.61
N THR A 47 3.44 6.71 3.28
CA THR A 47 4.68 6.12 2.80
C THR A 47 4.47 5.34 1.51
N PHE A 48 3.35 4.60 1.42
CA PHE A 48 2.97 3.88 0.22
C PHE A 48 2.79 4.82 -0.98
N LEU A 49 2.04 5.91 -0.81
CA LEU A 49 1.88 6.93 -1.86
C LEU A 49 3.23 7.51 -2.28
N ASN A 50 4.05 7.92 -1.30
CA ASN A 50 5.34 8.54 -1.58
C ASN A 50 6.28 7.61 -2.35
N ASN A 51 6.31 6.32 -2.01
CA ASN A 51 7.12 5.33 -2.71
C ASN A 51 6.64 5.09 -4.15
N MET A 52 5.33 4.99 -4.37
CA MET A 52 4.78 4.93 -5.73
C MET A 52 5.15 6.19 -6.53
N LEU A 53 5.04 7.39 -5.95
CA LEU A 53 5.40 8.63 -6.64
C LEU A 53 6.90 8.69 -6.97
N ARG A 54 7.78 8.19 -6.10
CA ARG A 54 9.22 8.07 -6.39
C ARG A 54 9.49 7.15 -7.57
N LEU A 55 8.88 5.96 -7.60
CA LEU A 55 8.99 5.03 -8.73
C LEU A 55 8.47 5.64 -10.04
N ILE A 56 7.36 6.38 -9.98
CA ILE A 56 6.79 7.06 -11.14
C ILE A 56 7.67 8.23 -11.58
N ASN A 57 8.31 8.95 -10.66
CA ASN A 57 9.22 10.03 -11.04
C ASN A 57 10.51 9.49 -11.67
N ASP A 58 10.98 8.33 -11.22
CA ASP A 58 12.17 7.64 -11.76
C ASP A 58 11.89 6.99 -13.13
N ARG A 59 10.75 6.31 -13.29
CA ARG A 59 10.47 5.39 -14.43
C ARG A 59 9.16 5.68 -15.16
N GLY A 60 8.50 6.80 -14.87
CA GLY A 60 7.12 7.06 -15.26
C GLY A 60 6.90 7.29 -16.75
N GLY A 61 7.90 7.80 -17.47
CA GLY A 61 7.81 8.08 -18.90
C GLY A 61 6.54 8.84 -19.30
N LEU A 62 6.02 8.55 -20.49
CA LEU A 62 4.80 9.20 -21.03
C LEU A 62 3.53 8.91 -20.22
N LEU A 63 3.49 7.79 -19.49
CA LEU A 63 2.33 7.39 -18.70
C LEU A 63 2.38 7.93 -17.26
N ALA A 64 3.40 8.72 -16.90
CA ALA A 64 3.57 9.25 -15.54
C ALA A 64 2.32 9.96 -15.00
N PRO A 65 1.59 10.82 -15.77
CA PRO A 65 0.37 11.46 -15.27
C PRO A 65 -0.74 10.45 -14.91
N LEU A 66 -0.95 9.44 -15.74
CA LEU A 66 -1.94 8.39 -15.49
C LEU A 66 -1.55 7.54 -14.28
N ARG A 67 -0.27 7.20 -14.17
CA ARG A 67 0.28 6.45 -13.02
C ARG A 67 0.11 7.23 -11.71
N ARG A 68 0.37 8.54 -11.67
CA ARG A 68 0.14 9.37 -10.48
C ARG A 68 -1.33 9.40 -10.08
N ARG A 69 -2.24 9.54 -11.05
CA ARG A 69 -3.69 9.45 -10.80
C ARG A 69 -4.08 8.10 -10.19
N ARG A 70 -3.50 7.00 -10.70
CA ARG A 70 -3.76 5.65 -10.15
C ARG A 70 -3.16 5.47 -8.76
N ALA A 71 -1.97 5.99 -8.50
CA ALA A 71 -1.33 6.00 -7.17
C ALA A 71 -2.19 6.71 -6.12
N LEU A 72 -2.79 7.86 -6.48
CA LEU A 72 -3.75 8.54 -5.60
C LEU A 72 -4.99 7.68 -5.32
N LYS A 73 -5.50 6.92 -6.30
CA LYS A 73 -6.61 5.98 -6.05
C LYS A 73 -6.24 4.83 -5.12
N TYR A 74 -5.01 4.35 -5.17
CA TYR A 74 -4.52 3.35 -4.23
C TYR A 74 -4.41 3.92 -2.82
N TYR A 75 -3.88 5.14 -2.70
CA TYR A 75 -3.81 5.86 -1.43
C TYR A 75 -5.21 6.09 -0.83
N GLU A 76 -6.17 6.60 -1.62
CA GLU A 76 -7.56 6.75 -1.18
C GLU A 76 -8.13 5.40 -0.70
N ALA A 77 -7.86 4.31 -1.41
CA ALA A 77 -8.35 2.99 -1.04
C ALA A 77 -7.82 2.52 0.34
N VAL A 78 -6.53 2.68 0.63
CA VAL A 78 -5.97 2.29 1.94
C VAL A 78 -6.41 3.22 3.07
N VAL A 79 -6.61 4.51 2.78
CA VAL A 79 -7.13 5.48 3.76
C VAL A 79 -8.57 5.12 4.15
N TYR A 80 -9.46 4.92 3.18
CA TYR A 80 -10.89 4.70 3.45
C TYR A 80 -11.23 3.25 3.83
N PHE A 81 -10.51 2.26 3.28
CA PHE A 81 -10.88 0.85 3.40
C PHE A 81 -9.79 -0.04 4.01
N GLY A 82 -8.60 0.50 4.29
CA GLY A 82 -7.48 -0.27 4.82
C GLY A 82 -7.53 -0.56 6.33
N GLY A 83 -8.51 0.00 7.06
CA GLY A 83 -8.63 -0.16 8.52
C GLY A 83 -8.71 -1.63 8.97
N PRO A 84 -9.66 -2.44 8.48
CA PRO A 84 -9.78 -3.84 8.87
C PRO A 84 -8.48 -4.65 8.65
N ALA A 85 -7.77 -4.42 7.55
CA ALA A 85 -6.52 -5.12 7.26
C ALA A 85 -5.38 -4.71 8.22
N PHE A 86 -5.31 -3.43 8.60
CA PHE A 86 -4.33 -2.93 9.57
C PHE A 86 -4.54 -3.59 10.95
N TRP A 87 -5.79 -3.59 11.44
CA TRP A 87 -6.09 -4.09 12.77
C TRP A 87 -6.03 -5.63 12.87
N ALA A 88 -6.40 -6.35 11.82
CA ALA A 88 -6.33 -7.82 11.80
C ALA A 88 -4.90 -8.35 12.04
N ASN A 89 -3.88 -7.66 11.53
CA ASN A 89 -2.48 -8.01 11.79
C ASN A 89 -2.07 -7.74 13.24
N SER A 90 -2.56 -6.65 13.82
CA SER A 90 -2.21 -6.27 15.19
C SER A 90 -2.74 -7.28 16.22
N GLU A 91 -3.93 -7.85 16.00
CA GLU A 91 -4.56 -8.85 16.86
C GLU A 91 -3.84 -10.21 16.79
N MET A 92 -3.29 -10.58 15.62
CA MET A 92 -2.57 -11.85 15.45
C MET A 92 -1.31 -11.95 16.33
N LEU A 93 -0.69 -10.81 16.66
CA LEU A 93 0.50 -10.74 17.52
C LEU A 93 0.17 -10.61 19.01
N ALA A 94 -1.09 -10.43 19.39
CA ALA A 94 -1.53 -10.35 20.78
C ALA A 94 -1.89 -11.72 21.38
N VAL A 95 -1.91 -12.79 20.57
CA VAL A 95 -2.36 -14.14 20.96
C VAL A 95 -1.20 -15.17 20.95
N THR A 96 0.05 -14.71 20.87
CA THR A 96 1.28 -15.53 20.91
C THR A 96 2.20 -15.08 22.02
#